data_AF-A0A9E5JMS8-F1
#
_entry.id   AF-A0A9E5JMS8-F1
#
_cell.length_a   1.000
_cell.length_b   1.000
_cell.length_c   1.000
_cell.angle_alpha   90.00
_cell.angle_beta   90.00
_cell.angle_gamma   90.00
#
_symmetry.space_group_name_H-M   'P 1'
#
loop_
_entity.id
_entity.type
_entity.pdbx_description
1 polymer ?
#
loop_
_entity_poly.entity_id
_entity_poly.type
_entity_poly.pdbx_seq_one_letter_code
_entity_poly.pdbx_strand_id
1 'polypeptide(L)'
;MLSSEEQALLRLEIFADLELFIASRGGFASRDELTTFTLRSGMRMPVIDRNKGIRNPAEFDATLSIVSASDKGRYNVYDDAIDRERGLLFYSWAQGPLHAGDNRKLNLAFEQQAPIILFEKPLANVYVPGIGVLAP
;
A
#
# COMPACT_ATOMS: atom_id res chain seq x y z
N MET A 1 10.26 -16.18 -10.45
CA MET A 1 9.32 -15.68 -9.41
C MET A 1 10.03 -15.85 -8.09
N LEU A 2 9.99 -14.84 -7.21
CA LEU A 2 10.58 -14.96 -5.88
C LEU A 2 9.82 -16.03 -5.08
N SER A 3 10.54 -16.81 -4.29
CA SER A 3 9.94 -17.69 -3.29
C SER A 3 9.16 -16.88 -2.25
N SER A 4 8.26 -17.54 -1.51
CA SER A 4 7.47 -16.85 -0.47
C SER A 4 8.36 -16.21 0.61
N GLU A 5 9.50 -16.82 0.93
CA GLU A 5 10.48 -16.26 1.86
C GLU A 5 11.16 -15.01 1.30
N GLU A 6 11.63 -15.06 0.04
CA GLU A 6 12.21 -13.89 -0.64
C GLU A 6 11.22 -12.74 -0.78
N GLN A 7 9.94 -13.05 -1.04
CA GLN A 7 8.86 -12.07 -1.03
C GLN A 7 8.68 -11.42 0.35
N ALA A 8 8.68 -12.21 1.43
CA ALA A 8 8.56 -11.68 2.77
C ALA A 8 9.75 -10.75 3.14
N LEU A 9 10.97 -11.17 2.80
CA LEU A 9 12.18 -10.37 3.04
C LEU A 9 12.16 -9.04 2.26
N LEU A 10 11.81 -9.09 0.97
CA LEU A 10 11.70 -7.89 0.15
C LEU A 10 10.61 -6.94 0.67
N ARG A 11 9.50 -7.48 1.17
CA ARG A 11 8.42 -6.68 1.76
C ARG A 11 8.90 -5.94 3.02
N LEU A 12 9.66 -6.61 3.90
CA LEU A 12 10.24 -5.98 5.08
C LEU A 12 11.27 -4.90 4.71
N GLU A 13 12.11 -5.12 3.69
CA GLU A 13 13.05 -4.12 3.18
C GLU A 13 12.31 -2.87 2.67
N ILE A 14 11.27 -3.06 1.85
CA ILE A 14 10.43 -1.96 1.34
C ILE A 14 9.84 -1.15 2.50
N PHE A 15 9.32 -1.82 3.53
CA PHE A 15 8.66 -1.16 4.65
C PHE A 15 9.65 -0.34 5.48
N ALA A 16 10.78 -0.93 5.86
CA ALA A 16 11.82 -0.25 6.61
C ALA A 16 12.36 0.97 5.85
N ASP A 17 12.59 0.82 4.55
CA ASP A 17 13.11 1.90 3.72
C ASP A 17 12.08 3.01 3.49
N LEU A 18 10.80 2.65 3.30
CA LEU A 18 9.71 3.61 3.16
C LEU A 18 9.49 4.40 4.45
N GLU A 19 9.50 3.74 5.61
CA GLU A 19 9.34 4.40 6.91
C GLU A 19 10.45 5.43 7.15
N LEU A 20 11.71 5.06 6.90
CA LEU A 20 12.85 5.98 7.00
C LEU A 20 12.72 7.16 6.02
N PHE A 21 12.35 6.88 4.77
CA PHE A 21 12.13 7.89 3.74
C PHE A 21 11.05 8.90 4.17
N ILE A 22 9.92 8.41 4.66
CA ILE A 22 8.77 9.22 5.07
C ILE A 22 9.07 10.02 6.34
N ALA A 23 9.72 9.41 7.34
CA ALA A 23 10.12 10.08 8.57
C ALA A 23 11.07 11.26 8.30
N SER A 24 12.02 11.10 7.37
CA SER A 24 12.95 12.16 6.98
C SER A 24 12.28 13.37 6.31
N ARG A 25 11.01 13.24 5.90
CA ARG A 25 10.24 14.22 5.13
C ARG A 25 9.05 14.80 5.88
N GLY A 26 8.93 14.49 7.18
CA GLY A 26 7.83 14.99 8.01
C GLY A 26 6.55 14.15 7.92
N GLY A 27 6.64 12.88 7.53
CA GLY A 27 5.53 11.93 7.66
C GLY A 27 4.68 11.74 6.41
N PHE A 28 5.07 12.29 5.26
CA PHE A 28 4.37 12.10 4.00
C PHE A 28 5.31 12.13 2.79
N ALA A 29 4.78 11.72 1.63
CA ALA A 29 5.45 11.86 0.34
C ALA A 29 4.47 12.31 -0.75
N SER A 30 5.03 12.79 -1.85
CA SER A 30 4.30 13.09 -3.08
C SER A 30 4.14 11.87 -3.98
N ARG A 31 3.26 11.97 -4.98
CA ARG A 31 3.09 10.89 -5.97
C ARG A 31 4.38 10.62 -6.74
N ASP A 32 5.11 11.65 -7.15
CA ASP A 32 6.32 11.46 -7.95
C ASP A 32 7.36 10.66 -7.18
N GLU A 33 7.58 11.02 -5.92
CA GLU A 33 8.47 10.31 -4.99
C GLU A 33 8.07 8.84 -4.81
N LEU A 34 6.80 8.54 -4.59
CA LEU A 34 6.33 7.16 -4.40
C LEU A 34 6.35 6.34 -5.69
N THR A 35 6.17 6.96 -6.86
CA THR A 35 6.24 6.28 -8.17
C THR A 35 7.67 6.12 -8.68
N THR A 36 8.64 6.84 -8.10
CA THR A 36 10.07 6.74 -8.40
C THR A 36 10.88 6.17 -7.24
N PHE A 37 10.21 5.71 -6.19
CA PHE A 37 10.82 5.19 -4.98
C PHE A 37 11.84 4.11 -5.28
N THR A 38 12.97 4.17 -4.57
CA THR A 38 14.12 3.30 -4.73
C THR A 38 14.57 2.89 -3.36
N LEU A 39 14.80 1.59 -3.18
CA LEU A 39 15.35 1.03 -1.95
C LEU A 39 16.78 1.52 -1.75
N ARG A 40 17.28 1.46 -0.51
CA ARG A 40 18.68 1.78 -0.18
C ARG A 40 19.67 0.87 -0.92
N SER A 41 19.23 -0.34 -1.29
CA SER A 41 19.96 -1.26 -2.17
C SER A 41 20.12 -0.73 -3.62
N GLY A 42 19.45 0.36 -3.99
CA GLY A 42 19.44 0.93 -5.33
C GLY A 42 18.38 0.34 -6.25
N MET A 43 17.60 -0.64 -5.77
CA MET A 43 16.53 -1.25 -6.55
C MET A 43 15.33 -0.31 -6.67
N ARG A 44 14.93 0.03 -7.90
CA ARG A 44 13.72 0.84 -8.14
C ARG A 44 12.48 0.01 -7.78
N MET A 45 11.71 0.50 -6.81
CA MET A 45 10.51 -0.18 -6.30
C MET A 45 9.37 0.82 -6.09
N PRO A 46 8.62 1.17 -7.15
CA PRO A 46 7.47 2.07 -7.01
C PRO A 46 6.43 1.48 -6.06
N VAL A 47 6.11 2.21 -5.00
CA VAL A 47 5.18 1.78 -3.94
C VAL A 47 3.76 2.29 -4.15
N ILE A 48 3.48 3.05 -5.20
CA ILE A 48 2.13 3.33 -5.70
C ILE A 48 2.11 3.23 -7.23
N ASP A 49 0.92 3.08 -7.81
CA ASP A 49 0.71 3.21 -9.25
C ASP A 49 0.32 4.66 -9.63
N ARG A 50 0.58 5.06 -10.88
CA ARG A 50 0.24 6.40 -11.38
C ARG A 50 -1.25 6.56 -11.67
N ASN A 51 -1.88 5.50 -12.18
CA ASN A 51 -3.23 5.53 -12.72
C ASN A 51 -4.21 4.67 -11.92
N LYS A 52 -3.71 3.82 -11.02
CA LYS A 52 -4.50 2.88 -10.23
C LYS A 52 -4.37 3.13 -8.73
N GLY A 53 -5.42 2.79 -7.99
CA GLY A 53 -5.41 2.80 -6.53
C GLY A 53 -4.71 1.58 -5.91
N ILE A 54 -4.50 0.49 -6.66
CA ILE A 54 -3.87 -0.73 -6.17
C ILE A 54 -2.54 -0.93 -6.88
N ARG A 55 -1.49 -1.28 -6.13
CA ARG A 55 -0.16 -1.58 -6.65
C ARG A 55 0.19 -3.05 -6.40
N ASN A 56 0.33 -3.76 -7.51
CA ASN A 56 0.65 -5.19 -7.57
C ASN A 56 1.98 -5.42 -8.31
N PRO A 57 3.14 -5.37 -7.62
CA PRO A 57 4.43 -5.72 -8.23
C PRO A 57 4.45 -7.14 -8.77
N ALA A 58 5.31 -7.38 -9.77
CA ALA A 58 5.46 -8.70 -10.40
C ALA A 58 6.17 -9.68 -9.46
N GLU A 59 6.94 -9.13 -8.53
CA GLU A 59 7.73 -9.80 -7.51
C GLU A 59 6.85 -10.46 -6.43
N PHE A 60 5.62 -9.97 -6.22
CA PHE A 60 4.73 -10.44 -5.15
C PHE A 60 3.51 -11.18 -5.68
N ASP A 61 3.11 -12.23 -4.98
CA ASP A 61 1.83 -12.91 -5.25
C ASP A 61 0.64 -12.12 -4.67
N ALA A 62 0.85 -11.40 -3.57
CA ALA A 62 -0.13 -10.58 -2.88
C ALA A 62 0.09 -9.07 -3.11
N THR A 63 -0.97 -8.27 -2.92
CA THR A 63 -0.90 -6.80 -3.07
C THR A 63 0.18 -6.20 -2.18
N LEU A 64 0.92 -5.21 -2.70
CA LEU A 64 1.91 -4.47 -1.90
C LEU A 64 1.27 -3.26 -1.22
N SER A 65 0.49 -2.48 -1.98
CA SER A 65 -0.10 -1.26 -1.45
C SER A 65 -1.40 -0.87 -2.14
N ILE A 66 -2.13 -0.02 -1.43
CA ILE A 66 -3.37 0.59 -1.86
C ILE A 66 -3.35 2.07 -1.52
N VAL A 67 -3.99 2.89 -2.33
CA VAL A 67 -4.21 4.32 -2.12
C VAL A 67 -5.70 4.52 -1.88
N SER A 68 -6.07 5.15 -0.77
CA SER A 68 -7.48 5.44 -0.49
C SER A 68 -8.06 6.37 -1.56
N ALA A 69 -9.29 6.09 -2.00
CA ALA A 69 -9.93 6.84 -3.06
C ALA A 69 -10.35 8.23 -2.53
N SER A 70 -9.63 9.28 -2.92
CA SER A 70 -9.97 10.67 -2.59
C SER A 70 -11.22 11.21 -3.31
N ASP A 71 -11.84 10.41 -4.18
CA ASP A 71 -12.60 10.94 -5.31
C ASP A 71 -14.12 10.93 -5.09
N LYS A 72 -14.58 10.67 -3.86
CA LYS A 72 -15.94 10.99 -3.43
C LYS A 72 -15.90 11.92 -2.23
N GLY A 73 -15.96 13.22 -2.52
CA GLY A 73 -16.43 14.23 -1.57
C GLY A 73 -15.43 14.64 -0.50
N ARG A 74 -15.13 15.95 -0.48
CA ARG A 74 -14.76 16.66 0.74
C ARG A 74 -15.68 16.16 1.88
N TYR A 75 -15.10 15.55 2.91
CA TYR A 75 -15.80 14.87 4.02
C TYR A 75 -16.43 13.50 3.73
N ASN A 76 -15.69 12.58 3.10
CA ASN A 76 -15.91 11.17 3.43
C ASN A 76 -15.05 10.78 4.64
N VAL A 77 -15.71 10.74 5.78
CA VAL A 77 -15.24 10.07 7.02
C VAL A 77 -15.36 8.53 6.86
N TYR A 78 -15.45 7.99 5.64
CA TYR A 78 -15.90 6.61 5.43
C TYR A 78 -14.78 5.58 5.53
N ASP A 79 -15.08 4.56 6.37
CA ASP A 79 -14.70 3.15 6.48
C ASP A 79 -13.25 2.69 6.26
N ASP A 80 -12.44 3.42 5.52
CA ASP A 80 -11.02 3.13 5.37
C ASP A 80 -10.27 3.75 6.56
N ALA A 81 -9.96 2.93 7.55
CA ALA A 81 -9.35 3.36 8.80
C ALA A 81 -8.09 2.54 9.08
N ILE A 82 -7.08 3.19 9.65
CA ILE A 82 -5.90 2.52 10.19
C ILE A 82 -6.06 2.44 11.71
N ASP A 83 -6.32 1.25 12.24
CA ASP A 83 -6.12 0.96 13.66
C ASP A 83 -4.62 0.78 13.88
N ARG A 84 -3.93 1.89 14.19
CA ARG A 84 -2.48 1.92 14.40
C ARG A 84 -2.06 1.16 15.66
N GLU A 85 -2.95 0.96 16.63
CA GLU A 85 -2.65 0.19 17.84
C GLU A 85 -2.62 -1.31 17.54
N ARG A 86 -3.53 -1.78 16.69
CA ARG A 86 -3.65 -3.20 16.32
C ARG A 86 -2.97 -3.56 15.00
N GLY A 87 -2.51 -2.57 14.24
CA GLY A 87 -1.95 -2.77 12.90
C GLY A 87 -2.98 -3.26 11.88
N LEU A 88 -4.26 -2.92 12.08
CA LEU A 88 -5.34 -3.33 11.18
C LEU A 88 -5.70 -2.21 10.21
N LEU A 89 -5.91 -2.60 8.96
CA LEU A 89 -6.32 -1.74 7.87
C LEU A 89 -7.76 -2.10 7.49
N PHE A 90 -8.69 -1.21 7.79
CA PHE A 90 -10.03 -1.27 7.25
C PHE A 90 -9.98 -0.66 5.85
N TYR A 91 -10.50 -1.39 4.86
CA TYR A 91 -10.54 -0.94 3.49
C TYR A 91 -11.79 -1.46 2.79
N SER A 92 -12.63 -0.55 2.31
CA SER A 92 -13.76 -0.84 1.44
C SER A 92 -13.20 -1.30 0.10
N TRP A 93 -13.28 -2.60 -0.19
CA TRP A 93 -12.75 -3.20 -1.42
C TRP A 93 -13.07 -2.37 -2.66
N ALA A 94 -12.08 -2.23 -3.55
CA ALA A 94 -12.26 -1.52 -4.81
C ALA A 94 -13.43 -2.11 -5.59
N GLN A 95 -14.35 -1.23 -6.00
CA GLN A 95 -15.54 -1.55 -6.80
C GLN A 95 -15.20 -2.54 -7.93
N GLY A 96 -15.76 -3.76 -7.87
CA GLY A 96 -15.55 -4.79 -8.89
C GLY A 96 -15.56 -6.22 -8.32
N PRO A 97 -15.51 -7.25 -9.19
CA PRO A 97 -15.48 -8.64 -8.75
C PRO A 97 -14.20 -8.94 -7.94
N LEU A 98 -14.34 -9.59 -6.78
CA LEU A 98 -13.25 -9.93 -5.86
C LEU A 98 -12.12 -10.76 -6.54
N HIS A 99 -12.46 -11.57 -7.54
CA HIS A 99 -11.53 -12.50 -8.19
C HIS A 99 -11.04 -12.03 -9.57
N ALA A 100 -11.25 -10.76 -9.92
CA ALA A 100 -10.85 -10.22 -11.22
C ALA A 100 -9.78 -9.13 -11.10
N GLY A 101 -8.81 -9.17 -12.02
CA GLY A 101 -7.78 -8.13 -12.15
C GLY A 101 -6.96 -7.91 -10.87
N ASP A 102 -6.79 -6.64 -10.48
CA ASP A 102 -5.97 -6.25 -9.33
C ASP A 102 -6.54 -6.73 -7.99
N ASN A 103 -7.86 -6.97 -7.91
CA ASN A 103 -8.52 -7.44 -6.69
C ASN A 103 -8.12 -8.87 -6.29
N ARG A 104 -7.66 -9.70 -7.24
CA ARG A 104 -7.21 -11.06 -6.94
C ARG A 104 -6.04 -11.09 -5.96
N LYS A 105 -5.03 -10.24 -6.18
CA LYS A 105 -3.86 -10.16 -5.28
C LYS A 105 -4.22 -9.47 -3.95
N LEU A 106 -5.24 -8.62 -3.94
CA LEU A 106 -5.74 -7.98 -2.72
C LEU A 106 -6.50 -8.99 -1.84
N ASN A 107 -7.34 -9.82 -2.45
CA ASN A 107 -7.99 -10.93 -1.79
C ASN A 107 -6.95 -11.94 -1.25
N LEU A 108 -5.89 -12.23 -2.01
CA LEU A 108 -4.80 -13.07 -1.50
C LEU A 108 -4.08 -12.45 -0.30
N ALA A 109 -3.86 -11.12 -0.30
CA ALA A 109 -3.28 -10.42 0.84
C ALA A 109 -4.17 -10.53 2.09
N PHE A 110 -5.49 -10.47 1.92
CA PHE A 110 -6.47 -10.68 2.99
C PHE A 110 -6.44 -12.13 3.50
N GLU A 111 -6.53 -13.12 2.61
CA GLU A 111 -6.54 -14.55 2.97
C GLU A 111 -5.27 -14.97 3.70
N GLN A 112 -4.11 -14.47 3.25
CA GLN A 112 -2.81 -14.80 3.84
C GLN A 112 -2.41 -13.89 4.99
N GLN A 113 -3.22 -12.87 5.31
CA GLN A 113 -2.87 -11.81 6.26
C GLN A 113 -1.49 -11.20 5.94
N ALA A 114 -1.21 -11.03 4.65
CA ALA A 114 0.05 -10.47 4.18
C ALA A 114 0.02 -8.95 4.39
N PRO A 115 0.98 -8.36 5.12
CA PRO A 115 0.92 -6.95 5.51
C PRO A 115 1.09 -6.03 4.30
N ILE A 116 0.25 -5.02 4.11
CA ILE A 116 0.32 -4.09 2.97
C ILE A 116 0.52 -2.65 3.45
N ILE A 117 0.77 -1.74 2.50
CA ILE A 117 0.76 -0.29 2.76
C ILE A 117 -0.58 0.29 2.31
N LEU A 118 -1.33 0.91 3.22
CA LEU A 118 -2.45 1.78 2.90
C LEU A 118 -1.96 3.23 2.91
N PHE A 119 -2.00 3.89 1.76
CA PHE A 119 -1.73 5.32 1.65
C PHE A 119 -3.02 6.11 1.79
N GLU A 120 -3.16 6.81 2.92
CA GLU A 120 -4.16 7.85 3.09
C GLU A 120 -3.76 9.07 2.24
N LYS A 121 -4.73 9.67 1.56
CA LYS A 121 -4.54 10.87 0.74
C LYS A 121 -5.34 12.05 1.30
N PRO A 122 -4.90 12.66 2.42
CA PRO A 122 -5.65 13.73 3.07
C PRO A 122 -5.73 15.01 2.23
N LEU A 123 -4.75 15.24 1.35
CA LEU A 123 -4.67 16.38 0.45
C LEU A 123 -4.22 15.96 -0.95
N ALA A 124 -4.42 16.85 -1.92
CA ALA A 124 -3.87 16.65 -3.26
C ALA A 124 -2.35 16.48 -3.18
N ASN A 125 -1.85 15.37 -3.74
CA ASN A 125 -0.43 15.04 -3.81
C ASN A 125 0.27 14.86 -2.44
N VAL A 126 -0.47 14.60 -1.36
CA VAL A 126 0.06 14.23 -0.05
C VAL A 126 -0.38 12.81 0.27
N TYR A 127 0.58 11.92 0.48
CA TYR A 127 0.36 10.50 0.78
C TYR A 127 0.98 10.16 2.13
N VAL A 128 0.16 9.65 3.04
CA VAL A 128 0.58 9.21 4.38
C VAL A 128 0.42 7.69 4.43
N PRO A 129 1.50 6.92 4.61
CA PRO A 129 1.41 5.47 4.71
C PRO A 129 0.96 5.00 6.09
N GLY A 130 0.16 3.95 6.12
CA GLY A 130 0.01 3.02 7.23
C GLY A 130 0.35 1.61 6.79
N ILE A 131 1.14 0.90 7.58
CA ILE A 131 1.49 -0.50 7.31
C ILE A 131 0.69 -1.38 8.27
N GLY A 132 0.10 -2.45 7.75
CA GLY A 132 -0.72 -3.35 8.54
C GLY A 132 -1.30 -4.48 7.71
N VAL A 133 -2.15 -5.29 8.33
CA VAL A 133 -2.90 -6.35 7.64
C VAL A 133 -4.34 -5.90 7.40
N LEU A 134 -4.97 -6.42 6.35
CA LEU A 134 -6.38 -6.15 6.11
C LEU A 134 -7.24 -6.76 7.22
N ALA A 135 -8.10 -5.94 7.82
CA ALA A 135 -9.04 -6.39 8.83
C ALA A 135 -10.04 -7.40 8.23
N PRO A 136 -10.44 -8.44 9.00
CA PRO A 136 -11.44 -9.43 8.58
C PRO A 136 -12.83 -8.83 8.32
#